data_AF-A0A1H8SI16-F1
#
_entry.id   AF-A0A1H8SI16-F1
#
_cell.length_a   1.000
_cell.length_b   1.000
_cell.length_c   1.000
_cell.angle_alpha   90.00
_cell.angle_beta   90.00
_cell.angle_gamma   90.00
#
_symmetry.space_group_name_H-M   'P 1'
#
loop_
_entity.id
_entity.type
_entity.pdbx_description
1 polymer ?
#
loop_
_entity_poly.entity_id
_entity_poly.type
_entity_poly.pdbx_seq_one_letter_code
_entity_poly.pdbx_strand_id
1 'polypeptide(L)'
;MHGHRFADAPFGGGRGPWGRGRGARGRGQEAPPPVERTEVAGWFAGRLPDGWFTGPVELSIDRDEITVVGALPEPEAGEGDPGAARSGRIARFREETREQRMAVADAAQDRYGRSVAWGAACGDVRELFTTLSVPVMTRLRQPERLVLDTLVDAGVARSRSEALAWAVRLVGSNADSWLTELREAMTAVEEVRARGPRPD
;
A
#
# COMPACT_ATOMS: atom_id res chain seq x y z
N MET A 1 -59.11 -25.38 -55.06
CA MET A 1 -58.76 -26.73 -54.53
C MET A 1 -57.51 -26.57 -53.67
N HIS A 2 -57.53 -27.16 -52.45
CA HIS A 2 -56.48 -27.23 -51.41
C HIS A 2 -56.27 -25.93 -50.61
N GLY A 3 -56.60 -25.78 -49.32
CA GLY A 3 -57.14 -26.68 -48.30
C GLY A 3 -56.18 -26.87 -47.11
N HIS A 4 -56.50 -26.20 -45.98
CA HIS A 4 -56.20 -26.58 -44.56
C HIS A 4 -54.72 -26.70 -44.12
N ARG A 5 -54.28 -26.46 -42.88
CA ARG A 5 -54.88 -26.14 -41.56
C ARG A 5 -53.69 -25.75 -40.68
N PHE A 6 -53.88 -24.77 -39.79
CA PHE A 6 -53.08 -24.64 -38.58
C PHE A 6 -53.24 -25.90 -37.73
N ALA A 7 -52.14 -26.43 -37.20
CA ALA A 7 -52.14 -27.47 -36.18
C ALA A 7 -51.16 -27.07 -35.06
N ASP A 8 -51.75 -26.88 -33.88
CA ASP A 8 -51.10 -26.82 -32.58
C ASP A 8 -50.17 -28.01 -32.34
N ALA A 9 -49.02 -27.73 -31.70
CA ALA A 9 -48.24 -28.73 -30.99
C ALA A 9 -47.68 -28.12 -29.69
N PRO A 10 -47.54 -28.93 -28.62
CA PRO A 10 -47.97 -28.53 -27.29
C PRO A 10 -46.85 -27.97 -26.40
N PHE A 11 -47.27 -27.16 -25.43
CA PHE A 11 -46.51 -26.81 -24.24
C PHE A 11 -46.19 -28.08 -23.42
N GLY A 12 -44.96 -28.58 -23.57
CA GLY A 12 -44.41 -29.66 -22.76
C GLY A 12 -43.34 -29.13 -21.81
N GLY A 13 -43.65 -29.13 -20.51
CA GLY A 13 -42.72 -28.74 -19.44
C GLY A 13 -41.54 -29.70 -19.30
N GLY A 14 -40.32 -29.16 -19.34
CA GLY A 14 -39.09 -29.83 -18.94
C GLY A 14 -38.45 -29.10 -17.78
N ARG A 15 -38.74 -29.52 -16.54
CA ARG A 15 -37.95 -29.15 -15.35
C ARG A 15 -36.62 -29.92 -15.42
N GLY A 16 -35.57 -29.27 -15.93
CA GLY A 16 -34.19 -29.73 -15.75
C GLY A 16 -33.66 -29.32 -14.38
N PRO A 17 -33.16 -30.25 -13.55
CA PRO A 17 -32.48 -29.90 -12.31
C PRO A 17 -30.99 -29.59 -12.60
N TRP A 18 -30.38 -28.71 -11.79
CA TRP A 18 -28.95 -28.35 -11.77
C TRP A 18 -28.49 -27.43 -12.94
N GLY A 19 -27.91 -26.25 -12.74
CA GLY A 19 -27.52 -25.54 -11.54
C GLY A 19 -27.42 -24.04 -11.81
N ARG A 20 -27.94 -23.24 -10.87
CA ARG A 20 -27.59 -21.82 -10.79
C ARG A 20 -26.08 -21.73 -10.61
N GLY A 21 -25.37 -21.27 -11.64
CA GLY A 21 -24.05 -20.68 -11.51
C GLY A 21 -24.18 -19.45 -10.60
N ARG A 22 -24.17 -19.70 -9.29
CA ARG A 22 -24.02 -18.68 -8.26
C ARG A 22 -22.67 -18.06 -8.57
N GLY A 23 -22.71 -16.81 -9.04
CA GLY A 23 -21.53 -16.09 -9.48
C GLY A 23 -20.40 -16.31 -8.49
N ALA A 24 -19.24 -16.68 -9.02
CA ALA A 24 -17.97 -16.40 -8.38
C ALA A 24 -17.93 -14.87 -8.19
N ARG A 25 -18.56 -14.40 -7.11
CA ARG A 25 -18.26 -13.11 -6.53
C ARG A 25 -16.76 -13.17 -6.37
N GLY A 26 -16.05 -12.38 -7.17
CA GLY A 26 -14.62 -12.19 -7.01
C GLY A 26 -14.39 -11.97 -5.53
N ARG A 27 -13.78 -12.96 -4.90
CA ARG A 27 -13.29 -12.85 -3.54
C ARG A 27 -12.18 -11.82 -3.68
N GLY A 28 -12.55 -10.53 -3.60
CA GLY A 28 -11.57 -9.47 -3.42
C GLY A 28 -10.69 -9.95 -2.28
N GLN A 29 -9.38 -9.94 -2.49
CA GLN A 29 -8.43 -10.43 -1.48
C GLN A 29 -8.88 -9.84 -0.14
N GLU A 30 -9.26 -10.75 0.75
CA GLU A 30 -9.77 -10.41 2.07
C GLU A 30 -8.66 -9.57 2.71
N ALA A 31 -9.00 -8.33 3.08
CA ALA A 31 -8.00 -7.43 3.62
C ALA A 31 -7.35 -8.15 4.81
N PRO A 32 -6.00 -8.19 4.88
CA PRO A 32 -5.36 -8.80 6.02
C PRO A 32 -5.85 -8.08 7.29
N PRO A 33 -5.99 -8.80 8.41
CA PRO A 33 -6.54 -8.21 9.63
C PRO A 33 -5.75 -6.96 10.04
N PRO A 34 -6.39 -6.02 10.76
CA PRO A 34 -5.69 -4.88 11.32
C PRO A 34 -4.56 -5.37 12.23
N VAL A 35 -3.41 -4.73 12.12
CA VAL A 35 -2.21 -5.04 12.91
C VAL A 35 -1.84 -3.83 13.74
N GLU A 36 -1.49 -4.06 15.01
CA GLU A 36 -1.02 -3.00 15.89
C GLU A 36 0.44 -2.68 15.56
N ARG A 37 0.76 -1.40 15.33
CA ARG A 37 2.11 -0.97 14.95
C ARG A 37 3.16 -1.38 15.98
N THR A 38 2.81 -1.35 17.27
CA THR A 38 3.69 -1.75 18.37
C THR A 38 4.02 -3.24 18.36
N GLU A 39 3.06 -4.10 17.97
CA GLU A 39 3.31 -5.54 17.79
C GLU A 39 4.30 -5.77 16.64
N VAL A 40 4.07 -5.14 15.49
CA VAL A 40 4.93 -5.26 14.32
C VAL A 40 6.34 -4.75 14.63
N ALA A 41 6.45 -3.62 15.34
CA ALA A 41 7.73 -3.09 15.81
C ALA A 41 8.48 -4.07 16.72
N GLY A 42 7.79 -4.66 17.70
CA GLY A 42 8.40 -5.67 18.58
C GLY A 42 8.86 -6.91 17.83
N TRP A 43 8.09 -7.36 16.84
CA TRP A 43 8.44 -8.51 16.03
C TRP A 43 9.68 -8.26 15.16
N PHE A 44 9.76 -7.11 14.47
CA PHE A 44 10.94 -6.75 13.69
C PHE A 44 12.16 -6.55 14.60
N ALA A 45 12.01 -5.91 15.75
CA ALA A 45 13.10 -5.74 16.70
C ALA A 45 13.72 -7.08 17.16
N GLY A 46 12.91 -8.14 17.28
CA GLY A 46 13.39 -9.48 17.62
C GLY A 46 13.88 -10.33 16.44
N ARG A 47 13.67 -9.90 15.19
CA ARG A 47 14.01 -10.66 13.97
C ARG A 47 15.16 -10.07 13.17
N LEU A 48 15.39 -8.76 13.30
CA LEU A 48 16.47 -8.08 12.60
C LEU A 48 17.82 -8.47 13.21
N PRO A 49 18.82 -8.83 12.39
CA PRO A 49 20.15 -9.09 12.89
C PRO A 49 20.76 -7.89 13.63
N ASP A 50 21.45 -8.18 14.73
CA ASP A 50 22.21 -7.17 15.47
C ASP A 50 23.26 -6.50 14.57
N GLY A 51 23.49 -5.20 14.80
CA GLY A 51 24.53 -4.44 14.12
C GLY A 51 24.17 -3.95 12.70
N TRP A 52 23.00 -4.30 12.16
CA TRP A 52 22.52 -3.70 10.91
C TRP A 52 22.29 -2.20 11.04
N PHE A 53 21.62 -1.79 12.12
CA PHE A 53 21.17 -0.43 12.32
C PHE A 53 21.67 0.13 13.66
N THR A 54 21.81 1.46 13.71
CA THR A 54 22.24 2.19 14.92
C THR A 54 21.12 2.41 15.93
N GLY A 55 19.90 2.00 15.60
CA GLY A 55 18.71 2.19 16.44
C GLY A 55 17.50 1.42 15.90
N PRO A 56 16.31 1.63 16.51
CA PRO A 56 15.09 1.00 16.05
C PRO A 56 14.74 1.43 14.63
N VAL A 57 14.14 0.50 13.87
CA VAL A 57 13.66 0.79 12.51
C VAL A 57 12.42 1.68 12.54
N GLU A 58 12.33 2.56 11.55
CA GLU A 58 11.09 3.25 11.21
C GLU A 58 10.18 2.29 10.45
N LEU A 59 8.91 2.24 10.87
CA LEU A 59 7.88 1.41 10.28
C LEU A 59 6.70 2.25 9.79
N SER A 60 6.39 2.08 8.51
CA SER A 60 5.17 2.53 7.85
C SER A 60 4.36 1.31 7.42
N ILE A 61 3.08 1.27 7.75
CA ILE A 61 2.23 0.11 7.51
C ILE A 61 0.94 0.58 6.87
N ASP A 62 0.60 0.02 5.71
CA ASP A 62 -0.72 0.19 5.11
C ASP A 62 -1.46 -1.15 5.01
N ARG A 63 -2.43 -1.24 4.12
CA ARG A 63 -3.21 -2.46 3.92
C ARG A 63 -2.40 -3.58 3.26
N ASP A 64 -1.48 -3.24 2.37
CA ASP A 64 -0.84 -4.15 1.42
C ASP A 64 0.68 -4.27 1.70
N GLU A 65 1.30 -3.25 2.29
CA GLU A 65 2.75 -3.15 2.51
C GLU A 65 3.13 -2.75 3.95
N ILE A 66 4.23 -3.34 4.42
CA ILE A 66 5.04 -2.86 5.56
C ILE A 66 6.35 -2.33 4.99
N THR A 67 6.62 -1.03 5.14
CA THR A 67 7.93 -0.44 4.80
C THR A 67 8.81 -0.37 6.05
N VAL A 68 10.00 -0.97 5.97
CA VAL A 68 10.99 -1.00 7.05
C VAL A 68 12.22 -0.18 6.66
N VAL A 69 12.53 0.86 7.41
CA VAL A 69 13.73 1.69 7.17
C VAL A 69 14.58 1.77 8.42
N GLY A 70 15.84 1.36 8.32
CA GLY A 70 16.80 1.46 9.43
C GLY A 70 17.92 2.45 9.16
N ALA A 71 18.41 3.08 10.23
CA ALA A 71 19.54 4.01 10.17
C ALA A 71 20.87 3.24 10.19
N LEU A 72 21.70 3.47 9.18
CA LEU A 72 23.04 2.90 9.05
C LEU A 72 24.08 3.81 9.71
N PRO A 73 25.18 3.24 10.25
CA PRO A 73 26.31 4.04 10.68
C PRO A 73 26.91 4.79 9.49
N GLU A 74 27.19 6.07 9.70
CA GLU A 74 27.77 6.93 8.67
C GLU A 74 29.23 6.57 8.40
N PRO A 75 29.62 6.41 7.12
CA PRO A 75 31.02 6.18 6.77
C PRO A 75 31.82 7.48 6.88
N GLU A 76 33.10 7.36 7.20
CA GLU A 76 34.05 8.45 7.02
C GLU A 76 34.34 8.62 5.53
N ALA A 77 34.04 9.80 4.99
CA ALA A 77 34.26 10.10 3.57
C ALA A 77 35.75 10.35 3.23
N GLY A 78 36.58 10.64 4.24
CA GLY A 78 37.96 11.08 4.04
C GLY A 78 38.01 12.36 3.21
N GLU A 79 38.77 12.32 2.11
CA GLU A 79 38.85 13.41 1.12
C GLU A 79 37.72 13.39 0.08
N GLY A 80 36.84 12.38 0.11
CA GLY A 80 35.73 12.21 -0.82
C GLY A 80 34.47 12.98 -0.46
N ASP A 81 33.47 12.93 -1.35
CA ASP A 81 32.15 13.53 -1.10
C ASP A 81 31.35 12.73 -0.04
N PRO A 82 30.92 13.34 1.08
CA PRO A 82 30.12 12.66 2.10
C PRO A 82 28.79 12.11 1.59
N GLY A 83 28.14 12.79 0.63
CA GLY A 83 26.89 12.32 0.04
C GLY A 83 27.10 11.01 -0.73
N ALA A 84 28.11 10.97 -1.60
CA ALA A 84 28.51 9.76 -2.31
C ALA A 84 28.91 8.62 -1.36
N ALA A 85 29.61 8.92 -0.26
CA ALA A 85 29.97 7.92 0.75
C ALA A 85 28.70 7.32 1.42
N ARG A 86 27.72 8.15 1.79
CA ARG A 86 26.44 7.73 2.38
C ARG A 86 25.62 6.88 1.40
N SER A 87 25.44 7.30 0.15
CA SER A 87 24.78 6.48 -0.88
C SER A 87 25.53 5.17 -1.14
N GLY A 88 26.86 5.19 -1.19
CA GLY A 88 27.68 3.99 -1.32
C GLY A 88 27.50 3.02 -0.13
N ARG A 89 27.35 3.55 1.09
CA ARG A 89 27.05 2.74 2.29
C ARG A 89 25.69 2.07 2.19
N ILE A 90 24.66 2.78 1.73
CA ILE A 90 23.31 2.23 1.54
C ILE A 90 23.30 1.17 0.43
N ALA A 91 23.94 1.43 -0.71
CA ALA A 91 24.04 0.49 -1.81
C ALA A 91 24.76 -0.81 -1.39
N ARG A 92 25.88 -0.70 -0.66
CA ARG A 92 26.58 -1.87 -0.11
C ARG A 92 25.69 -2.68 0.82
N PHE A 93 25.04 -2.03 1.79
CA PHE A 93 24.13 -2.68 2.72
C PHE A 93 22.99 -3.40 1.98
N ARG A 94 22.40 -2.75 0.97
CA ARG A 94 21.32 -3.32 0.16
C ARG A 94 21.72 -4.66 -0.45
N GLU A 95 22.91 -4.73 -1.04
CA GLU A 95 23.39 -5.94 -1.72
C GLU A 95 23.83 -7.03 -0.72
N GLU A 96 24.62 -6.67 0.30
CA GLU A 96 25.15 -7.63 1.29
C GLU A 96 24.06 -8.29 2.14
N THR A 97 22.96 -7.58 2.42
CA THR A 97 21.89 -8.08 3.30
C THR A 97 20.70 -8.68 2.56
N ARG A 98 20.75 -8.78 1.23
CA ARG A 98 19.59 -9.13 0.40
C ARG A 98 18.90 -10.42 0.87
N GLU A 99 19.64 -11.51 1.02
CA GLU A 99 19.07 -12.82 1.38
C GLU A 99 18.41 -12.80 2.76
N GLN A 100 19.09 -12.23 3.75
CA GLN A 100 18.58 -12.11 5.11
C GLN A 100 17.33 -11.22 5.19
N ARG A 101 17.31 -10.09 4.45
CA ARG A 101 16.14 -9.22 4.34
C ARG A 101 14.96 -9.93 3.68
N MET A 102 15.20 -10.74 2.64
CA MET A 102 14.15 -11.53 2.01
C MET A 102 13.59 -12.59 2.96
N ALA A 103 14.43 -13.29 3.71
CA ALA A 103 13.97 -14.28 4.69
C ALA A 103 13.10 -13.65 5.80
N VAL A 104 13.47 -12.46 6.29
CA VAL A 104 12.65 -11.70 7.25
C VAL A 104 11.35 -11.23 6.60
N ALA A 105 11.41 -10.75 5.36
CA ALA A 105 10.24 -10.32 4.60
C ALA A 105 9.22 -11.44 4.39
N ASP A 106 9.67 -12.63 3.99
CA ASP A 106 8.80 -13.79 3.77
C ASP A 106 8.12 -14.20 5.08
N ALA A 107 8.87 -14.28 6.18
CA ALA A 107 8.30 -14.60 7.49
C ALA A 107 7.32 -13.53 8.01
N ALA A 108 7.56 -12.26 7.70
CA ALA A 108 6.64 -11.17 8.01
C ALA A 108 5.38 -11.23 7.15
N GLN A 109 5.53 -11.54 5.86
CA GLN A 109 4.42 -11.66 4.92
C GLN A 109 3.51 -12.84 5.30
N ASP A 110 4.07 -13.99 5.67
CA ASP A 110 3.31 -15.15 6.16
C ASP A 110 2.53 -14.81 7.44
N ARG A 111 3.10 -13.99 8.31
CA ARG A 111 2.50 -13.60 9.58
C ARG A 111 1.43 -12.52 9.44
N TYR A 112 1.71 -11.48 8.66
CA TYR A 112 0.93 -10.24 8.61
C TYR A 112 0.12 -10.07 7.32
N GLY A 113 0.30 -10.96 6.34
CA GLY A 113 -0.42 -10.93 5.06
C GLY A 113 -0.12 -9.70 4.21
N ARG A 114 1.04 -9.06 4.42
CA ARG A 114 1.48 -7.83 3.76
C ARG A 114 2.87 -8.03 3.18
N SER A 115 3.13 -7.49 2.00
CA SER A 115 4.48 -7.47 1.45
C SER A 115 5.38 -6.57 2.28
N VAL A 116 6.68 -6.84 2.30
CA VAL A 116 7.65 -6.02 3.01
C VAL A 116 8.55 -5.29 2.01
N ALA A 117 8.54 -3.97 2.09
CA ALA A 117 9.54 -3.13 1.47
C ALA A 117 10.63 -2.76 2.47
N TRP A 118 11.83 -2.56 1.95
CA TRP A 118 13.01 -2.23 2.72
C TRP A 118 13.57 -0.90 2.27
N GLY A 119 14.19 -0.18 3.19
CA GLY A 119 15.05 0.94 2.90
C GLY A 119 16.11 1.13 3.98
N ALA A 120 17.00 2.08 3.73
CA ALA A 120 18.00 2.49 4.69
C ALA A 120 18.22 3.99 4.64
N ALA A 121 18.60 4.56 5.79
CA ALA A 121 19.01 5.95 5.91
C ALA A 121 20.46 6.01 6.38
N CYS A 122 21.26 6.94 5.85
CA CYS A 122 22.63 7.19 6.25
C CYS A 122 22.85 8.70 6.24
N GLY A 123 22.89 9.32 7.43
CA GLY A 123 22.84 10.77 7.56
C GLY A 123 21.54 11.34 6.97
N ASP A 124 21.68 12.28 6.04
CA ASP A 124 20.58 12.92 5.30
C ASP A 124 20.11 12.15 4.06
N VAL A 125 20.81 11.08 3.67
CA VAL A 125 20.44 10.26 2.52
C VAL A 125 19.52 9.14 2.97
N ARG A 126 18.36 9.02 2.32
CA ARG A 126 17.42 7.91 2.52
C ARG A 126 17.09 7.28 1.18
N GLU A 127 17.20 5.96 1.10
CA GLU A 127 16.83 5.21 -0.09
C GLU A 127 15.90 4.06 0.27
N LEU A 128 14.73 4.03 -0.37
CA LEU A 128 13.89 2.84 -0.42
C LEU A 128 14.42 1.92 -1.53
N PHE A 129 14.36 0.63 -1.28
CA PHE A 129 14.71 -0.38 -2.27
C PHE A 129 13.47 -0.66 -3.14
N THR A 130 13.15 -1.92 -3.39
CA THR A 130 11.93 -2.27 -4.12
C THR A 130 10.72 -2.04 -3.23
N THR A 131 9.85 -1.11 -3.63
CA THR A 131 8.52 -0.90 -3.02
C THR A 131 7.43 -1.54 -3.89
N LEU A 132 6.32 -1.88 -3.25
CA LEU A 132 5.15 -2.43 -3.89
C LEU A 132 4.43 -1.33 -4.71
N SER A 133 3.98 -1.69 -5.90
CA SER A 133 3.12 -0.85 -6.73
C SER A 133 1.84 -1.62 -7.04
N VAL A 134 0.80 -1.42 -6.23
CA VAL A 134 -0.51 -2.03 -6.44
C VAL A 134 -1.45 -1.12 -7.24
N PRO A 135 -2.17 -1.64 -8.25
CA PRO A 135 -3.19 -0.86 -8.93
C PRO A 135 -4.39 -0.64 -8.02
N VAL A 136 -4.91 0.59 -7.99
CA VAL A 136 -6.14 0.95 -7.29
C VAL A 136 -7.25 1.20 -8.30
N MET A 137 -8.36 0.49 -8.19
CA MET A 137 -9.52 0.65 -9.08
C MET A 137 -10.60 1.50 -8.41
N THR A 138 -10.92 2.65 -9.01
CA THR A 138 -11.96 3.58 -8.52
C THR A 138 -13.10 3.69 -9.53
N ARG A 139 -14.35 3.66 -9.07
CA ARG A 139 -15.51 4.01 -9.91
C ARG A 139 -15.67 5.52 -9.96
N LEU A 140 -15.38 6.10 -11.12
CA LEU A 140 -15.55 7.54 -11.35
C LEU A 140 -16.80 7.84 -12.16
N ARG A 141 -17.56 8.85 -11.76
CA ARG A 141 -18.69 9.43 -12.52
C ARG A 141 -18.17 10.34 -13.63
N GLN A 142 -19.06 10.73 -14.55
CA GLN A 142 -18.67 11.53 -15.71
C GLN A 142 -17.97 12.85 -15.33
N PRO A 143 -18.44 13.65 -14.35
CA PRO A 143 -17.75 14.91 -14.01
C PRO A 143 -16.31 14.70 -13.57
N GLU A 144 -16.04 13.67 -12.77
CA GLU A 144 -14.68 13.31 -12.33
C GLU A 144 -13.81 12.86 -13.51
N ARG A 145 -14.38 12.11 -14.46
CA ARG A 145 -13.64 11.70 -15.66
C ARG A 145 -13.30 12.88 -16.56
N LEU A 146 -14.15 13.91 -16.64
CA LEU A 146 -13.87 15.12 -17.41
C LEU A 146 -12.67 15.92 -16.84
N VAL A 147 -12.49 15.91 -15.51
CA VAL A 147 -11.29 16.49 -14.87
C VAL A 147 -10.03 15.73 -15.33
N LEU A 148 -10.08 14.39 -15.35
CA LEU A 148 -8.95 13.59 -15.83
C LEU A 148 -8.68 13.80 -17.32
N ASP A 149 -9.72 13.95 -18.14
CA ASP A 149 -9.59 14.28 -19.57
C ASP A 149 -8.89 15.62 -19.77
N THR A 150 -9.24 16.63 -18.98
CA THR A 150 -8.60 17.96 -19.02
C THR A 150 -7.09 17.86 -18.73
N LEU A 151 -6.69 17.02 -17.77
CA LEU A 151 -5.27 16.80 -17.45
C LEU A 151 -4.51 16.12 -18.60
N VAL A 152 -5.17 15.19 -19.30
CA VAL A 152 -4.58 14.52 -20.47
C VAL A 152 -4.47 15.49 -21.64
N ASP A 153 -5.53 16.24 -21.94
CA ASP A 153 -5.58 17.21 -23.04
C ASP A 153 -4.56 18.35 -22.84
N ALA A 154 -4.31 18.75 -21.59
CA ALA A 154 -3.29 19.74 -21.23
C ALA A 154 -1.85 19.18 -21.28
N GLY A 155 -1.65 17.89 -21.57
CA GLY A 155 -0.34 17.25 -21.62
C GLY A 155 0.30 16.97 -20.26
N VAL A 156 -0.45 17.10 -19.16
CA VAL A 156 0.04 16.81 -17.79
C VAL A 156 0.24 15.31 -17.60
N ALA A 157 -0.56 14.48 -18.29
CA ALA A 157 -0.49 13.02 -18.24
C ALA A 157 -0.78 12.39 -19.61
N ARG A 158 -0.24 11.20 -19.88
CA ARG A 158 -0.45 10.45 -21.13
C ARG A 158 -1.67 9.54 -21.09
N SER A 159 -2.28 9.37 -19.92
CA SER A 159 -3.45 8.52 -19.71
C SER A 159 -4.24 8.98 -18.49
N ARG A 160 -5.52 8.57 -18.40
CA ARG A 160 -6.36 8.86 -17.23
C ARG A 160 -5.84 8.25 -15.92
N SER A 161 -5.19 7.08 -15.98
CA SER A 161 -4.57 6.47 -14.79
C SER A 161 -3.35 7.26 -14.33
N GLU A 162 -2.52 7.74 -15.26
CA GLU A 162 -1.39 8.63 -14.94
C GLU A 162 -1.88 9.98 -14.41
N ALA A 163 -2.97 10.52 -14.97
CA ALA A 163 -3.62 11.73 -14.46
C ALA A 163 -4.14 11.56 -13.03
N LEU A 164 -4.73 10.41 -12.71
CA LEU A 164 -5.17 10.10 -11.34
C LEU A 164 -3.98 9.97 -10.38
N ALA A 165 -2.92 9.29 -10.79
CA ALA A 165 -1.69 9.20 -10.00
C ALA A 165 -1.07 10.59 -9.76
N TRP A 166 -1.09 11.47 -10.77
CA TRP A 166 -0.64 12.85 -10.64
C TRP A 166 -1.48 13.61 -9.62
N ALA A 167 -2.81 13.50 -9.67
CA ALA A 167 -3.70 14.16 -8.72
C ALA A 167 -3.44 13.69 -7.28
N VAL A 168 -3.20 12.39 -7.06
CA VAL A 168 -2.85 11.85 -5.73
C VAL A 168 -1.52 12.43 -5.24
N ARG A 169 -0.49 12.51 -6.08
CA ARG A 169 0.80 13.11 -5.71
C ARG A 169 0.68 14.60 -5.39
N LEU A 170 -0.10 15.33 -6.19
CA LEU A 170 -0.34 16.77 -5.96
C LEU A 170 -1.06 16.98 -4.63
N VAL A 171 -2.07 16.16 -4.32
CA VAL A 171 -2.72 16.22 -3.01
C VAL A 171 -1.69 15.89 -1.93
N GLY A 172 -0.91 14.81 -2.07
CA GLY A 172 0.13 14.45 -1.11
C GLY A 172 1.10 15.60 -0.79
N SER A 173 1.64 16.28 -1.81
CA SER A 173 2.58 17.39 -1.62
C SER A 173 1.97 18.61 -0.91
N ASN A 174 0.65 18.80 -1.01
CA ASN A 174 -0.05 19.89 -0.33
C ASN A 174 -0.72 19.44 0.99
N ALA A 175 -0.90 18.14 1.16
CA ALA A 175 -1.61 17.54 2.28
C ALA A 175 -0.70 17.30 3.47
N ASP A 176 0.63 17.32 3.36
CA ASP A 176 1.50 17.14 4.53
C ASP A 176 1.24 18.20 5.62
N SER A 177 0.97 19.45 5.24
CA SER A 177 0.56 20.49 6.20
C SER A 177 -0.83 20.20 6.78
N TRP A 178 -1.82 19.91 5.94
CA TRP A 178 -3.21 19.70 6.38
C TRP A 178 -3.45 18.37 7.13
N LEU A 179 -2.77 17.30 6.76
CA LEU A 179 -2.83 15.99 7.44
C LEU A 179 -2.13 16.04 8.80
N THR A 180 -1.11 16.88 8.95
CA THR A 180 -0.49 17.14 10.26
C THR A 180 -1.51 17.81 11.18
N GLU A 181 -2.16 18.88 10.73
CA GLU A 181 -3.24 19.55 11.47
C GLU A 181 -4.41 18.60 11.80
N LEU A 182 -4.80 17.73 10.85
CA LEU A 182 -5.87 16.75 11.08
C LEU A 182 -5.48 15.69 12.11
N ARG A 183 -4.24 15.19 12.09
CA ARG A 183 -3.74 14.22 13.07
C ARG A 183 -3.67 14.84 14.46
N GLU A 184 -3.17 16.07 14.57
CA GLU A 184 -3.16 16.83 15.83
C GLU A 184 -4.58 17.03 16.39
N ALA A 185 -5.54 17.38 15.53
CA ALA A 185 -6.93 17.50 15.91
C ALA A 185 -7.53 16.17 16.41
N MET A 186 -7.19 15.05 15.77
CA MET A 186 -7.63 13.72 16.19
C MET A 186 -7.00 13.30 17.53
N THR A 187 -5.71 13.58 17.75
CA THR A 187 -5.05 13.36 19.05
C THR A 187 -5.71 14.18 20.16
N ALA A 188 -6.04 15.45 19.90
CA ALA A 188 -6.75 16.29 20.87
C ALA A 188 -8.14 15.72 21.22
N VAL A 189 -8.86 15.16 20.25
CA VAL A 189 -10.16 14.49 20.48
C VAL A 189 -9.98 13.24 21.36
N GLU A 190 -8.94 12.45 21.13
CA GLU A 190 -8.62 11.27 21.94
C GLU A 190 -8.26 11.64 23.39
N GLU A 191 -7.48 12.71 23.60
CA GLU A 191 -7.16 13.23 24.93
C GLU A 191 -8.40 13.75 25.67
N VAL A 192 -9.33 14.40 24.97
CA VAL A 192 -10.61 14.82 25.56
C VAL A 192 -11.45 13.59 25.94
N ARG A 193 -11.50 12.55 25.10
CA ARG A 193 -12.17 11.28 25.44
C ARG A 193 -11.54 10.61 26.67
N ALA A 194 -10.21 10.59 26.77
CA ALA A 194 -9.50 10.02 27.91
C ALA A 194 -9.73 10.78 29.22
N ARG A 195 -9.97 12.10 29.14
CA ARG A 195 -10.35 12.98 30.27
C ARG A 195 -11.85 13.01 30.54
N GLY A 196 -12.65 12.26 29.78
CA GLY A 196 -14.10 12.22 29.95
C GLY A 196 -14.53 11.80 31.36
N PRO A 197 -15.72 12.24 31.81
CA PRO A 197 -16.20 11.99 33.16
C PRO A 197 -16.26 10.48 33.44
N ARG A 198 -15.69 10.05 34.58
CA ARG A 198 -15.82 8.68 35.06
C ARG A 198 -17.20 8.52 35.69
N PRO A 199 -17.92 7.41 35.44
CA PRO A 199 -19.16 7.14 36.16
C PRO A 199 -18.83 6.97 37.65
N ASP A 200 -19.56 7.68 38.51
CA ASP A 200 -19.55 7.50 39.95
C ASP A 200 -20.08 6.12 40.37
#